data_AF-V7I0X1-F1
#
_entry.id   AF-V7I0X1-F1
#
_cell.length_a   1.000
_cell.length_b   1.000
_cell.length_c   1.000
_cell.angle_alpha   90.00
_cell.angle_beta   90.00
_cell.angle_gamma   90.00
#
_symmetry.space_group_name_H-M   'P 1'
#
loop_
_entity.id
_entity.type
_entity.pdbx_description
1 polymer ?
#
loop_
_entity_poly.entity_id
_entity_poly.type
_entity_poly.pdbx_seq_one_letter_code
_entity_poly.pdbx_strand_id
1 'polypeptide(L)'
;MQSDAMVIKEAQLIPKMSLFEVLFREGKIASNLKQAFPTIETANLTIGLGQVQVVLKEKKTVGYMVKASKLYPIVEKGIVASKALPDQPASLPMYYGFKKEIALQKVVLEVQKFKPNILNLVSEVHASPTKSDPDRLKLYMSDGNQVVATRKTMAQKMKYYAKIASQMDQAGVINFQVGAYSYSYH
;
A
#
# COMPACT_ATOMS: atom_id res chain seq x y z
N MET A 1 -11.70 7.07 4.78
CA MET A 1 -12.89 7.49 5.57
C MET A 1 -13.89 6.36 5.74
N GLN A 2 -13.93 5.80 6.95
CA GLN A 2 -14.99 4.91 7.44
C GLN A 2 -16.30 5.69 7.60
N SER A 3 -17.45 5.03 7.52
CA SER A 3 -18.74 5.69 7.79
C SER A 3 -18.95 5.86 9.30
N ASP A 4 -19.51 6.99 9.72
CA ASP A 4 -19.75 7.33 11.13
C ASP A 4 -20.56 6.24 11.87
N ALA A 5 -21.56 5.66 11.21
CA ALA A 5 -22.37 4.58 11.79
C ALA A 5 -21.55 3.31 12.13
N MET A 6 -20.58 2.95 11.30
CA MET A 6 -19.69 1.81 11.58
C MET A 6 -18.72 2.16 12.71
N VAL A 7 -18.19 3.37 12.73
CA VAL A 7 -17.28 3.83 13.80
C VAL A 7 -18.00 3.79 15.15
N ILE A 8 -19.23 4.30 15.23
CA ILE A 8 -20.04 4.29 16.46
C ILE A 8 -20.35 2.86 16.92
N LYS A 9 -20.71 1.98 15.97
CA LYS A 9 -21.02 0.57 16.26
C LYS A 9 -19.81 -0.17 16.84
N GLU A 10 -18.65 -0.08 16.18
CA GLU A 10 -17.42 -0.76 16.61
C GLU A 10 -16.82 -0.14 17.88
N ALA A 11 -17.01 1.17 18.06
CA ALA A 11 -16.71 1.87 19.31
C ALA A 11 -17.63 1.44 20.47
N GLN A 12 -18.71 0.70 20.22
CA GLN A 12 -19.70 0.29 21.21
C GLN A 12 -20.27 1.47 22.01
N LEU A 13 -20.39 2.63 21.35
CA LEU A 13 -21.02 3.81 21.91
C LEU A 13 -22.54 3.67 21.80
N ILE A 14 -23.24 3.79 22.92
CA ILE A 14 -24.72 3.75 22.97
C ILE A 14 -25.29 5.15 23.20
N PRO A 15 -26.47 5.47 22.64
CA PRO A 15 -27.17 6.71 22.96
C PRO A 15 -27.39 6.83 24.48
N LYS A 16 -27.13 8.02 25.03
CA LYS A 16 -27.25 8.36 26.47
C LYS A 16 -26.19 7.76 27.41
N MET A 17 -25.08 7.24 26.89
CA MET A 17 -23.92 6.85 27.73
C MET A 17 -23.37 8.09 28.46
N SER A 18 -23.01 7.95 29.74
CA SER A 18 -22.40 9.04 30.51
C SER A 18 -21.01 9.38 29.95
N LEU A 19 -20.66 10.67 29.93
CA LEU A 19 -19.32 11.12 29.52
C LEU A 19 -18.20 10.47 30.35
N PHE A 20 -18.47 10.19 31.63
CA PHE A 20 -17.51 9.50 32.50
C PHE A 20 -17.29 8.04 32.09
N GLU A 21 -18.36 7.35 31.68
CA GLU A 21 -18.25 5.97 31.18
C GLU A 21 -17.48 5.91 29.86
N VAL A 22 -17.67 6.91 28.99
CA VAL A 22 -16.92 7.04 27.74
C VAL A 22 -15.43 7.22 28.01
N LEU A 23 -15.06 8.11 28.94
CA LEU A 23 -13.66 8.32 29.35
C LEU A 23 -13.04 7.05 29.94
N PHE A 24 -13.75 6.35 30.83
CA PHE A 24 -13.25 5.11 31.43
C PHE A 24 -13.05 3.99 30.39
N ARG A 25 -13.79 4.03 29.28
CA ARG A 25 -13.72 3.05 28.19
C ARG A 25 -12.82 3.47 27.04
N GLU A 26 -12.21 4.65 27.06
CA GLU A 26 -11.44 5.21 25.95
C GLU A 26 -10.42 4.21 25.38
N GLY A 27 -9.62 3.57 26.24
CA GLY A 27 -8.63 2.58 25.81
C GLY A 27 -9.26 1.35 25.13
N LYS A 28 -10.41 0.88 25.61
CA LYS A 28 -11.15 -0.24 25.02
C LYS A 28 -11.77 0.15 23.67
N ILE A 29 -12.34 1.36 23.59
CA ILE A 29 -12.90 1.92 22.36
C ILE A 29 -11.80 2.06 21.29
N ALA A 30 -10.67 2.67 21.66
CA ALA A 30 -9.53 2.82 20.77
C ALA A 30 -9.00 1.46 20.28
N SER A 31 -8.92 0.45 21.17
CA SER A 31 -8.52 -0.90 20.80
C SER A 31 -9.50 -1.57 19.82
N ASN A 32 -10.80 -1.52 20.12
CA ASN A 32 -11.84 -2.08 19.25
C ASN A 32 -11.79 -1.45 17.85
N LEU A 33 -11.63 -0.12 17.78
CA LEU A 33 -11.54 0.60 16.51
C LEU A 33 -10.28 0.21 15.72
N LYS A 34 -9.13 0.03 16.38
CA LYS A 34 -7.91 -0.45 15.70
C LYS A 34 -8.02 -1.89 15.21
N GLN A 35 -8.75 -2.74 15.94
CA GLN A 35 -9.00 -4.13 15.53
C GLN A 35 -9.97 -4.21 14.36
N ALA A 36 -11.07 -3.45 14.42
CA ALA A 36 -12.08 -3.41 13.37
C ALA A 36 -11.56 -2.73 12.09
N PHE A 37 -10.67 -1.74 12.24
CA PHE A 37 -10.10 -0.98 11.12
C PHE A 37 -8.57 -1.02 11.14
N PRO A 38 -7.95 -2.06 10.54
CA PRO A 38 -6.50 -2.21 10.49
C PRO A 38 -5.76 -1.07 9.75
N THR A 39 -6.49 -0.20 9.04
CA THR A 39 -5.94 0.99 8.38
C THR A 39 -5.77 2.19 9.32
N ILE A 40 -6.26 2.10 10.57
CA ILE A 40 -6.13 3.17 11.57
C ILE A 40 -4.82 3.01 12.35
N GLU A 41 -4.10 4.13 12.51
CA GLU A 41 -2.89 4.25 13.33
C GLU A 41 -3.27 4.59 14.78
N THR A 42 -4.06 5.64 14.95
CA THR A 42 -4.53 6.11 16.26
C THR A 42 -6.03 6.40 16.23
N ALA A 43 -6.70 6.09 17.33
CA ALA A 43 -8.09 6.43 17.58
C ALA A 43 -8.13 7.11 18.94
N ASN A 44 -8.38 8.41 18.95
CA ASN A 44 -8.40 9.23 20.16
C ASN A 44 -9.82 9.72 20.41
N LEU A 45 -10.24 9.74 21.67
CA LEU A 45 -11.53 10.30 22.05
C LEU A 45 -11.30 11.66 22.70
N THR A 46 -12.05 12.66 22.26
CA THR A 46 -12.02 13.99 22.86
C THR A 46 -13.45 14.40 23.18
N ILE A 47 -13.62 15.12 24.30
CA ILE A 47 -14.92 15.61 24.73
C ILE A 47 -14.90 17.12 24.61
N GLY A 48 -15.84 17.67 23.85
CA GLY A 48 -15.96 19.11 23.64
C GLY A 48 -17.42 19.50 23.44
N LEU A 49 -17.85 20.60 24.06
CA LEU A 49 -19.20 21.16 23.92
C LEU A 49 -20.33 20.15 24.22
N GLY A 50 -20.12 19.26 25.20
CA GLY A 50 -21.09 18.21 25.55
C GLY A 50 -21.19 17.06 24.54
N GLN A 51 -20.28 16.98 23.58
CA GLN A 51 -20.22 15.94 22.56
C GLN A 51 -18.95 15.10 22.69
N VAL A 52 -19.05 13.83 22.30
CA VAL A 52 -17.91 12.93 22.15
C VAL A 52 -17.44 12.98 20.70
N GLN A 53 -16.19 13.35 20.49
CA GLN A 53 -15.54 13.37 19.19
C GLN A 53 -14.52 12.24 19.12
N VAL A 54 -14.61 11.41 18.08
CA VAL A 54 -13.65 10.32 17.82
C VAL A 54 -12.75 10.76 16.68
N VAL A 55 -11.48 11.01 16.98
CA VAL A 55 -10.46 11.43 16.01
C VAL A 55 -9.67 10.21 15.56
N LEU A 56 -9.85 9.82 14.31
CA LEU A 56 -9.15 8.69 13.69
C LEU A 56 -8.02 9.19 12.81
N LYS A 57 -6.79 8.75 13.09
CA LYS A 57 -5.64 8.96 12.20
C LYS A 57 -5.43 7.70 11.37
N GLU A 58 -5.59 7.81 10.06
CA GLU A 58 -5.30 6.72 9.13
C GLU A 58 -3.77 6.55 8.96
N LYS A 59 -3.33 5.31 8.75
CA LYS A 59 -1.92 5.00 8.44
C LYS A 59 -1.50 5.64 7.13
N LYS A 60 -0.19 5.88 6.99
CA LYS A 60 0.38 6.41 5.75
C LYS A 60 0.06 5.48 4.57
N THR A 61 -0.42 6.09 3.48
CA THR A 61 -0.64 5.40 2.21
C THR A 61 0.70 5.18 1.51
N VAL A 62 0.93 3.97 1.03
CA VAL A 62 2.17 3.52 0.36
C VAL A 62 1.96 3.12 -1.11
N GLY A 63 0.71 3.15 -1.59
CA GLY A 63 0.34 2.83 -2.97
C GLY A 63 -1.17 2.68 -3.13
N TYR A 64 -1.60 2.30 -4.33
CA TYR A 64 -3.01 2.09 -4.65
C TYR A 64 -3.21 0.74 -5.33
N MET A 65 -4.18 -0.06 -4.88
CA MET A 65 -4.61 -1.26 -5.59
C MET A 65 -5.72 -0.88 -6.57
N VAL A 66 -5.55 -1.25 -7.84
CA VAL A 66 -6.57 -0.99 -8.86
C VAL A 66 -7.47 -2.21 -9.02
N LYS A 67 -8.76 -2.02 -8.81
CA LYS A 67 -9.78 -3.07 -8.98
C LYS A 67 -11.04 -2.49 -9.61
N ALA A 68 -11.44 -3.02 -10.76
CA ALA A 68 -12.63 -2.57 -11.51
C ALA A 68 -12.66 -1.04 -11.70
N SER A 69 -11.55 -0.48 -12.16
CA SER A 69 -11.35 0.97 -12.38
C SER A 69 -11.50 1.85 -11.13
N LYS A 70 -11.43 1.25 -9.93
CA LYS A 70 -11.44 1.96 -8.65
C LYS A 70 -10.08 1.83 -7.97
N LEU A 71 -9.68 2.90 -7.28
CA LEU A 71 -8.41 3.00 -6.58
C LEU A 71 -8.60 2.74 -5.08
N TYR A 72 -8.02 1.67 -4.57
CA TYR A 72 -8.08 1.35 -3.16
C TYR A 72 -6.74 1.68 -2.50
N PRO A 73 -6.69 2.61 -1.53
CA PRO A 73 -5.45 2.93 -0.82
C PRO A 73 -4.85 1.70 -0.16
N ILE A 74 -3.54 1.54 -0.34
CA ILE A 74 -2.73 0.55 0.37
C ILE A 74 -1.99 1.32 1.44
N VAL A 75 -2.22 1.00 2.71
CA VAL A 75 -1.47 1.59 3.82
C VAL A 75 -0.26 0.74 4.19
N GLU A 76 0.55 1.23 5.12
CA GLU A 76 1.71 0.51 5.65
C GLU A 76 1.42 -0.98 5.92
N LYS A 77 2.42 -1.82 5.63
CA LYS A 77 2.36 -3.30 5.65
C LYS A 77 1.47 -3.93 4.56
N GLY A 78 0.97 -3.15 3.61
CA GLY A 78 0.23 -3.66 2.46
C GLY A 78 -1.27 -3.91 2.71
N ILE A 79 -1.83 -3.30 3.76
CA ILE A 79 -3.25 -3.42 4.09
C ILE A 79 -4.05 -2.56 3.11
N VAL A 80 -5.03 -3.15 2.44
CA VAL A 80 -5.89 -2.44 1.48
C VAL A 80 -7.08 -1.84 2.23
N ALA A 81 -7.34 -0.56 2.02
CA ALA A 81 -8.53 0.10 2.57
C ALA A 81 -9.79 -0.42 1.87
N SER A 82 -10.90 -0.51 2.62
CA SER A 82 -12.19 -0.97 2.11
C SER A 82 -12.87 0.00 1.14
N LYS A 83 -12.53 1.29 1.24
CA LYS A 83 -13.14 2.37 0.45
C LYS A 83 -12.22 2.76 -0.70
N ALA A 84 -12.80 2.85 -1.89
CA ALA A 84 -12.12 3.41 -3.04
C ALA A 84 -12.07 4.94 -2.96
N LEU A 85 -10.99 5.52 -3.48
CA LEU A 85 -10.88 6.95 -3.74
C LEU A 85 -11.42 7.27 -5.14
N PRO A 86 -12.01 8.46 -5.32
CA PRO A 86 -12.46 8.92 -6.62
C PRO A 86 -11.28 9.14 -7.58
N ASP A 87 -10.19 9.69 -7.06
CA ASP A 87 -8.98 10.03 -7.81
C ASP A 87 -7.73 9.59 -7.05
N GLN A 88 -6.58 9.60 -7.73
CA GLN A 88 -5.26 9.34 -7.15
C GLN A 88 -4.70 10.64 -6.52
N PRO A 89 -4.64 10.78 -5.18
CA PRO A 89 -4.20 12.03 -4.58
C PRO A 89 -2.68 12.20 -4.51
N ALA A 90 -1.89 11.14 -4.77
CA ALA A 90 -0.43 11.18 -4.67
C ALA A 90 0.27 10.31 -5.71
N SER A 91 1.46 10.71 -6.15
CA SER A 91 2.35 9.94 -7.04
C SER A 91 2.98 8.75 -6.29
N LEU A 92 2.15 7.76 -5.97
CA LEU A 92 2.55 6.50 -5.37
C LEU A 92 2.30 5.34 -6.34
N PRO A 93 3.01 4.20 -6.19
CA PRO A 93 2.87 3.08 -7.10
C PRO A 93 1.44 2.52 -7.12
N MET A 94 0.95 2.22 -8.32
CA MET A 94 -0.30 1.50 -8.54
C MET A 94 -0.06 0.01 -8.71
N TYR A 95 -0.89 -0.82 -8.10
CA TYR A 95 -0.73 -2.28 -8.06
C TYR A 95 -1.87 -2.97 -8.79
N TYR A 96 -1.52 -3.86 -9.72
CA TYR A 96 -2.45 -4.52 -10.64
C TYR A 96 -2.31 -6.04 -10.62
N GLY A 97 -3.42 -6.73 -10.89
CA GLY A 97 -3.43 -8.18 -11.15
C GLY A 97 -3.31 -9.09 -9.92
N PHE A 98 -3.33 -8.54 -8.70
CA PHE A 98 -3.22 -9.32 -7.47
C PHE A 98 -4.56 -9.98 -7.10
N LYS A 99 -4.64 -11.31 -7.25
CA LYS A 99 -5.84 -12.10 -6.89
C LYS A 99 -6.02 -12.31 -5.40
N LYS A 100 -4.93 -12.32 -4.64
CA LYS A 100 -4.91 -12.57 -3.18
C LYS A 100 -4.25 -11.39 -2.48
N GLU A 101 -4.87 -10.87 -1.43
CA GLU A 101 -4.32 -9.76 -0.64
C GLU A 101 -2.95 -10.10 -0.03
N ILE A 102 -2.76 -11.34 0.43
CA ILE A 102 -1.47 -11.80 0.96
C ILE A 102 -0.35 -11.69 -0.11
N ALA A 103 -0.66 -11.91 -1.39
CA ALA A 103 0.32 -11.76 -2.45
C ALA A 103 0.69 -10.29 -2.66
N LEU A 104 -0.30 -9.40 -2.67
CA LEU A 104 -0.09 -7.95 -2.72
C LEU A 104 0.76 -7.47 -1.54
N GLN A 105 0.39 -7.84 -0.32
CA GLN A 105 1.11 -7.48 0.90
C GLN A 105 2.59 -7.83 0.81
N LYS A 106 2.90 -9.06 0.39
CA LYS A 106 4.29 -9.50 0.21
C LYS A 106 5.03 -8.67 -0.83
N VAL A 107 4.38 -8.26 -1.92
CA VAL A 107 5.02 -7.41 -2.94
C VAL A 107 5.21 -5.98 -2.44
N VAL A 108 4.19 -5.38 -1.83
CA VAL A 108 4.27 -4.03 -1.25
C VAL A 108 5.43 -3.96 -0.25
N LEU A 109 5.58 -4.97 0.62
CA LEU A 109 6.68 -5.04 1.56
C LEU A 109 8.06 -5.10 0.89
N GLU A 110 8.20 -5.74 -0.27
CA GLU A 110 9.46 -5.74 -1.01
C GLU A 110 9.70 -4.42 -1.75
N VAL A 111 8.65 -3.80 -2.33
CA VAL A 111 8.75 -2.48 -3.00
C VAL A 111 9.17 -1.41 -2.00
N GLN A 112 8.61 -1.42 -0.79
CA GLN A 112 8.93 -0.44 0.26
C GLN A 112 10.38 -0.55 0.78
N LYS A 113 11.13 -1.60 0.42
CA LYS A 113 12.57 -1.71 0.73
C LYS A 113 13.46 -0.96 -0.27
N PHE A 114 12.90 -0.46 -1.37
CA PHE A 114 13.66 0.28 -2.36
C PHE A 114 14.18 1.59 -1.74
N LYS A 115 15.31 2.08 -2.25
CA LYS A 115 15.77 3.42 -1.88
C LYS A 115 14.71 4.45 -2.29
N PRO A 116 14.50 5.54 -1.54
CA PRO A 116 13.44 6.51 -1.83
C PRO A 116 13.46 7.05 -3.26
N ASN A 117 14.66 7.32 -3.80
CA ASN A 117 14.82 7.78 -5.18
C ASN A 117 14.37 6.74 -6.24
N ILE A 118 14.54 5.45 -5.97
CA ILE A 118 14.07 4.37 -6.84
C ILE A 118 12.58 4.15 -6.67
N LEU A 119 12.09 4.18 -5.42
CA LEU A 119 10.67 4.02 -5.11
C LEU A 119 9.82 5.07 -5.81
N ASN A 120 10.27 6.33 -5.82
CA ASN A 120 9.58 7.44 -6.48
C ASN A 120 9.51 7.31 -8.00
N LEU A 121 10.36 6.46 -8.60
CA LEU A 121 10.30 6.16 -10.03
C LEU A 121 9.31 5.04 -10.34
N VAL A 122 8.84 4.27 -9.35
CA VAL A 122 7.92 3.17 -9.61
C VAL A 122 6.51 3.72 -9.81
N SER A 123 6.03 3.70 -11.05
CA SER A 123 4.67 4.12 -11.39
C SER A 123 3.67 2.99 -11.16
N GLU A 124 3.97 1.79 -11.65
CA GLU A 124 3.05 0.66 -11.59
C GLU A 124 3.76 -0.65 -11.28
N VAL A 125 3.05 -1.55 -10.61
CA VAL A 125 3.52 -2.90 -10.23
C VAL A 125 2.45 -3.91 -10.60
N HIS A 126 2.77 -4.77 -11.55
CA HIS A 126 1.85 -5.77 -12.10
C HIS A 126 2.27 -7.18 -11.69
N ALA A 127 1.34 -7.90 -11.07
CA ALA A 127 1.47 -9.35 -10.94
C ALA A 127 1.43 -10.00 -12.33
N SER A 128 2.50 -10.68 -12.72
CA SER A 128 2.62 -11.29 -14.05
C SER A 128 3.21 -12.70 -13.98
N PRO A 129 2.62 -13.60 -13.17
CA PRO A 129 3.15 -14.93 -12.91
C PRO A 129 3.26 -15.74 -14.20
N THR A 130 4.25 -16.61 -14.25
CA THR A 130 4.49 -17.58 -15.34
C THR A 130 4.60 -18.98 -14.76
N LYS A 131 4.62 -20.01 -15.61
CA LYS A 131 4.81 -21.41 -15.17
C LYS A 131 6.13 -21.60 -14.40
N SER A 132 7.19 -20.94 -14.84
CA SER A 132 8.53 -21.04 -14.24
C SER A 132 8.77 -20.06 -13.09
N ASP A 133 8.06 -18.92 -13.07
CA ASP A 133 8.17 -17.91 -12.01
C ASP A 133 6.78 -17.44 -11.56
N PRO A 134 6.19 -18.08 -10.53
CA PRO A 134 4.92 -17.67 -9.94
C PRO A 134 4.97 -16.35 -9.17
N ASP A 135 6.18 -15.89 -8.82
CA ASP A 135 6.44 -14.65 -8.08
C ASP A 135 6.87 -13.51 -9.03
N ARG A 136 6.67 -13.68 -10.34
CA ARG A 136 7.07 -12.72 -11.38
C ARG A 136 6.22 -11.45 -11.34
N LEU A 137 6.92 -10.33 -11.43
CA LEU A 137 6.38 -8.98 -11.46
C LEU A 137 6.90 -8.21 -12.66
N LYS A 138 6.07 -7.31 -13.18
CA LYS A 138 6.47 -6.25 -14.11
C LYS A 138 6.28 -4.92 -13.40
N LEU A 139 7.31 -4.10 -13.35
CA LEU A 139 7.25 -2.76 -12.84
C LEU A 139 7.40 -1.80 -14.02
N TYR A 140 6.54 -0.79 -14.08
CA TYR A 140 6.66 0.31 -15.03
C TYR A 140 7.16 1.53 -14.28
N MET A 141 8.20 2.14 -14.83
CA MET A 141 8.94 3.22 -14.21
C MET A 141 8.60 4.55 -14.90
N SER A 142 8.64 5.65 -14.15
CA SER A 142 8.28 6.98 -14.65
C SER A 142 9.28 7.54 -15.67
N ASP A 143 10.47 6.94 -15.77
CA ASP A 143 11.50 7.26 -16.78
C ASP A 143 11.31 6.47 -18.10
N GLY A 144 10.21 5.72 -18.22
CA GLY A 144 9.89 4.90 -19.39
C GLY A 144 10.45 3.49 -19.36
N ASN A 145 11.31 3.15 -18.38
CA ASN A 145 11.85 1.80 -18.26
C ASN A 145 10.82 0.80 -17.74
N GLN A 146 10.94 -0.45 -18.18
CA GLN A 146 10.21 -1.59 -17.63
C GLN A 146 11.18 -2.51 -16.89
N VAL A 147 10.85 -2.89 -15.66
CA VAL A 147 11.62 -3.88 -14.90
C VAL A 147 10.82 -5.17 -14.80
N VAL A 148 11.41 -6.29 -15.19
CA VAL A 148 10.83 -7.63 -14.98
C VAL A 148 11.60 -8.30 -13.86
N ALA A 149 10.96 -8.62 -12.74
CA ALA A 149 11.66 -9.13 -11.56
C ALA A 149 10.89 -10.24 -10.87
N THR A 150 11.60 -11.04 -10.07
CA THR A 150 10.98 -11.99 -9.15
C THR A 150 10.87 -11.34 -7.78
N ARG A 151 9.69 -11.40 -7.15
CA ARG A 151 9.41 -10.78 -5.83
C ARG A 151 10.52 -11.01 -4.80
N LYS A 152 11.06 -12.23 -4.72
CA LYS A 152 12.07 -12.63 -3.71
C LYS A 152 13.41 -11.90 -3.84
N THR A 153 13.80 -11.51 -5.05
CA THR A 153 15.13 -10.94 -5.35
C THR A 153 15.09 -9.50 -5.82
N MET A 154 13.89 -8.96 -6.09
CA MET A 154 13.72 -7.62 -6.66
C MET A 154 14.36 -6.52 -5.80
N ALA A 155 14.18 -6.54 -4.47
CA ALA A 155 14.69 -5.50 -3.60
C ALA A 155 16.22 -5.45 -3.57
N GLN A 156 16.87 -6.61 -3.69
CA GLN A 156 18.33 -6.68 -3.78
C GLN A 156 18.82 -6.11 -5.12
N LYS A 157 18.16 -6.47 -6.23
CA LYS A 157 18.59 -6.09 -7.58
C LYS A 157 18.25 -4.64 -7.95
N MET A 158 17.15 -4.09 -7.42
CA MET A 158 16.77 -2.68 -7.66
C MET A 158 17.80 -1.66 -7.14
N LYS A 159 18.73 -2.08 -6.27
CA LYS A 159 19.86 -1.23 -5.85
C LYS A 159 20.77 -0.85 -7.03
N TYR A 160 20.82 -1.65 -8.09
CA TYR A 160 21.63 -1.41 -9.28
C TYR A 160 20.90 -0.66 -10.40
N TYR A 161 19.60 -0.43 -10.24
CA TYR A 161 18.75 0.13 -11.29
C TYR A 161 19.27 1.47 -11.82
N ALA A 162 19.58 2.43 -10.95
CA ALA A 162 20.04 3.76 -11.37
C ALA A 162 21.31 3.70 -12.23
N LYS A 163 22.25 2.79 -11.88
CA LYS A 163 23.49 2.59 -12.64
C LYS A 163 23.21 1.97 -14.01
N ILE A 164 22.30 1.00 -14.09
CA ILE A 164 21.94 0.35 -15.36
C ILE A 164 21.20 1.34 -16.25
N ALA A 165 20.20 2.04 -15.72
CA ALA A 165 19.43 3.03 -16.46
C ALA A 165 20.31 4.15 -17.03
N SER A 166 21.30 4.63 -16.28
CA SER A 166 22.24 5.66 -16.77
C SER A 166 23.18 5.19 -17.90
N GLN A 167 23.28 3.88 -18.11
CA GLN A 167 24.11 3.28 -19.16
C GLN A 167 23.30 2.90 -20.40
N MET A 168 21.99 3.09 -20.37
CA MET A 168 21.11 2.81 -21.50
C MET A 168 20.93 4.08 -22.34
N ASP A 169 21.11 3.96 -23.65
CA ASP A 169 20.92 5.09 -24.57
C ASP A 169 19.44 5.48 -24.73
N GLN A 170 18.53 4.54 -24.45
CA GLN A 170 17.08 4.72 -24.54
C GLN A 170 16.35 3.85 -23.50
N ALA A 171 15.12 4.23 -23.17
CA ALA A 171 14.27 3.44 -22.28
C ALA A 171 14.05 2.02 -22.82
N GLY A 172 14.04 1.04 -21.92
CA GLY A 172 13.95 -0.36 -22.31
C GLY A 172 13.54 -1.30 -21.18
N VAL A 173 13.86 -2.58 -21.36
CA VAL A 173 13.48 -3.64 -20.40
C VAL A 173 14.70 -4.12 -19.63
N ILE A 174 14.66 -3.96 -18.30
CA ILE A 174 15.67 -4.48 -17.38
C ILE A 174 15.14 -5.77 -16.76
N ASN A 175 15.83 -6.90 -17.01
CA ASN A 175 15.44 -8.20 -16.48
C ASN A 175 16.22 -8.57 -15.22
N PHE A 176 15.50 -8.74 -14.11
CA PHE A 176 15.97 -9.11 -12.79
C PHE A 176 15.42 -10.45 -12.28
N GLN A 177 14.87 -11.32 -13.14
CA GLN A 177 14.30 -12.60 -12.73
C GLN A 177 15.38 -13.61 -12.31
N VAL A 178 16.31 -13.93 -13.20
CA VAL A 178 17.47 -14.82 -12.96
C VAL A 178 18.73 -13.95 -12.78
N GLY A 179 19.90 -14.51 -12.45
CA GLY A 179 21.16 -13.73 -12.40
C GLY A 179 21.25 -12.75 -13.58
N ALA A 180 21.83 -11.57 -13.37
CA ALA A 180 21.88 -10.56 -14.43
C ALA A 180 22.54 -11.16 -15.68
N TYR A 181 21.76 -11.37 -16.73
CA TYR A 181 22.24 -11.76 -18.05
C TYR A 181 21.70 -10.72 -19.04
N SER A 182 22.61 -9.98 -19.65
CA SER A 182 22.36 -9.15 -20.84
C SER A 182 22.76 -9.96 -22.07
N TYR A 183 21.90 -10.00 -23.08
CA TYR A 183 22.27 -10.46 -24.42
C TYR A 183 22.12 -9.28 -25.38
N SER A 184 23.09 -9.13 -26.28
CA SER A 184 23.04 -8.20 -27.41
C SER A 184 22.53 -8.97 -28.63
N TYR A 185 21.70 -8.35 -29.46
CA TYR A 185 21.35 -8.94 -30.75
C TYR A 185 22.56 -8.87 -31.69
N HIS A 186 22.91 -10.01 -32.29
CA HIS A 186 23.70 -10.11 -33.50
C HIS A 186 22.77 -10.37 -34.67
#